data_AF-A0A923QEN3-F1
#
_entry.id   AF-A0A923QEN3-F1
#
_cell.length_a   1.000
_cell.length_b   1.000
_cell.length_c   1.000
_cell.angle_alpha   90.00
_cell.angle_beta   90.00
_cell.angle_gamma   90.00
#
_symmetry.space_group_name_H-M   'P 1'
#
loop_
_entity.id
_entity.type
_entity.pdbx_description
1 polymer ?
#
loop_
_entity_poly.entity_id
_entity_poly.type
_entity_poly.pdbx_seq_one_letter_code
_entity_poly.pdbx_strand_id
1 'polypeptide(L)'
;MSQIISPLAGKPLPAAKLVDIQGLLTAYAELQPDPGVPAQRVAFGTSGHRGTSFEGSFNAWHVLAITQALCEYRTGKGIDGPLFIGVDTHALSKPAFDDALEVLAANGVQTMVARGGEFTPTPAVSHAILVYNRGRTSGLADGIVITPSHNPPDSGGFKYNPPHGGPADADITGWVQERANALLEGGLKEVKRMALTQARKAATTHEHDFLGAYVADLGNVIDFDVIRSAGLRLGV
;
A
#
# COMPACT_ATOMS: atom_id res chain seq x y z
N MET A 1 -2.90 19.09 -19.09
CA MET A 1 -3.69 19.70 -18.01
C MET A 1 -5.06 20.06 -18.59
N SER A 2 -6.13 19.51 -18.03
CA SER A 2 -7.50 19.85 -18.46
C SER A 2 -7.77 21.33 -18.17
N GLN A 3 -8.17 22.10 -19.19
CA GLN A 3 -8.55 23.52 -19.07
C GLN A 3 -9.95 23.73 -18.48
N ILE A 4 -10.66 22.64 -18.12
CA ILE A 4 -12.03 22.73 -17.62
C ILE A 4 -11.98 22.76 -16.09
N ILE A 5 -12.13 23.96 -15.53
CA ILE A 5 -12.30 24.17 -14.09
C ILE A 5 -13.77 23.96 -13.74
N SER A 6 -14.05 23.05 -12.79
CA SER A 6 -15.40 22.78 -12.32
C SER A 6 -16.06 24.06 -11.73
N PRO A 7 -17.36 24.30 -11.96
CA PRO A 7 -18.09 25.40 -11.32
C PRO A 7 -18.18 25.26 -9.77
N LEU A 8 -17.78 24.11 -9.24
CA LEU A 8 -17.69 23.80 -7.81
C LEU A 8 -16.26 23.91 -7.26
N ALA A 9 -15.26 24.33 -8.06
CA ALA A 9 -13.90 24.49 -7.57
C ALA A 9 -13.84 25.45 -6.36
N GLY A 10 -13.18 25.03 -5.28
CA GLY A 10 -13.06 25.79 -4.03
C GLY A 10 -14.33 25.83 -3.16
N LYS A 11 -15.40 25.11 -3.54
CA LYS A 11 -16.65 25.05 -2.77
C LYS A 11 -16.78 23.71 -2.04
N PRO A 12 -17.50 23.66 -0.91
CA PRO A 12 -17.87 22.39 -0.28
C PRO A 12 -18.59 21.46 -1.27
N LEU A 13 -18.26 20.18 -1.24
CA LEU A 13 -18.83 19.19 -2.15
C LEU A 13 -20.30 18.90 -1.76
N PRO A 14 -21.26 18.96 -2.70
CA PRO A 14 -22.65 18.59 -2.42
C PRO A 14 -22.77 17.11 -2.03
N ALA A 15 -23.66 16.79 -1.08
CA ALA A 15 -23.85 15.42 -0.59
C ALA A 15 -24.15 14.39 -1.71
N ALA A 16 -24.90 14.79 -2.74
CA ALA A 16 -25.22 13.93 -3.89
C ALA A 16 -24.01 13.58 -4.78
N LYS A 17 -22.85 14.21 -4.56
CA LYS A 17 -21.58 13.90 -5.24
C LYS A 17 -20.62 13.08 -4.38
N LEU A 18 -21.01 12.71 -3.16
CA LEU A 18 -20.22 11.82 -2.32
C LEU A 18 -20.27 10.40 -2.89
N VAL A 19 -19.15 9.70 -2.76
CA VAL A 19 -19.01 8.30 -3.19
C VAL A 19 -19.89 7.42 -2.29
N ASP A 20 -20.60 6.47 -2.89
CA ASP A 20 -21.27 5.39 -2.15
C ASP A 20 -20.20 4.41 -1.63
N ILE A 21 -19.75 4.66 -0.39
CA ILE A 21 -18.69 3.85 0.24
C ILE A 21 -19.12 2.40 0.44
N GLN A 22 -20.40 2.14 0.73
CA GLN A 22 -20.85 0.75 0.92
C GLN A 22 -20.87 0.01 -0.41
N GLY A 23 -21.42 0.62 -1.46
CA GLY A 23 -21.36 0.06 -2.81
C GLY A 23 -19.92 -0.18 -3.28
N LEU A 24 -19.00 0.74 -2.97
CA LEU A 24 -17.58 0.62 -3.31
C LEU A 24 -16.93 -0.60 -2.63
N LEU A 25 -17.19 -0.80 -1.35
CA LEU A 25 -16.65 -1.93 -0.57
C LEU A 25 -17.27 -3.27 -1.00
N THR A 26 -18.57 -3.30 -1.31
CA THR A 26 -19.23 -4.48 -1.89
C THR A 26 -18.61 -4.83 -3.23
N ALA A 27 -18.44 -3.85 -4.13
CA ALA A 27 -17.80 -4.08 -5.43
C ALA A 27 -16.36 -4.60 -5.27
N TYR A 28 -15.60 -4.10 -4.29
CA TYR A 28 -14.24 -4.57 -4.03
C TYR A 28 -14.19 -6.06 -3.71
N ALA A 29 -15.14 -6.54 -2.90
CA ALA A 29 -15.20 -7.92 -2.45
C ALA A 29 -15.81 -8.88 -3.48
N GLU A 30 -16.83 -8.45 -4.22
CA GLU A 30 -17.66 -9.33 -5.04
C GLU A 30 -17.28 -9.32 -6.52
N LEU A 31 -16.82 -8.18 -7.05
CA LEU A 31 -16.50 -8.05 -8.48
C LEU A 31 -15.12 -8.67 -8.76
N GLN A 32 -15.10 -9.65 -9.65
CA GLN A 32 -13.89 -10.28 -10.15
C GLN A 32 -13.45 -9.60 -11.45
N PRO A 33 -12.22 -9.07 -11.54
CA PRO A 33 -11.71 -8.48 -12.77
C PRO A 33 -11.64 -9.54 -13.88
N ASP A 34 -12.01 -9.15 -15.10
CA ASP A 34 -11.83 -9.94 -16.31
C ASP A 34 -10.43 -9.69 -16.90
N PRO A 35 -9.50 -10.66 -16.87
CA PRO A 35 -8.16 -10.49 -17.45
C PRO A 35 -8.18 -10.23 -18.95
N GLY A 36 -9.27 -10.56 -19.65
CA GLY A 36 -9.48 -10.26 -21.07
C GLY A 36 -9.77 -8.77 -21.35
N VAL A 37 -10.12 -7.99 -20.33
CA VAL A 37 -10.37 -6.54 -20.44
C VAL A 37 -9.13 -5.77 -19.98
N PRO A 38 -8.39 -5.08 -20.88
CA PRO A 38 -7.13 -4.42 -20.52
C PRO A 38 -7.22 -3.44 -19.34
N ALA A 39 -8.36 -2.76 -19.18
CA ALA A 39 -8.59 -1.81 -18.09
C ALA A 39 -8.79 -2.45 -16.70
N GLN A 40 -9.08 -3.76 -16.66
CA GLN A 40 -9.26 -4.54 -15.42
C GLN A 40 -8.03 -5.39 -15.08
N ARG A 41 -6.96 -5.27 -15.87
CA ARG A 41 -5.69 -5.93 -15.59
C ARG A 41 -4.90 -5.15 -14.54
N VAL A 42 -3.97 -5.82 -13.88
CA VAL A 42 -2.97 -5.13 -13.06
C VAL A 42 -2.11 -4.25 -13.99
N ALA A 43 -2.14 -2.95 -13.74
CA ALA A 43 -1.18 -1.98 -14.25
C ALA A 43 -0.31 -1.52 -13.08
N PHE A 44 0.88 -2.09 -12.91
CA PHE A 44 1.77 -1.85 -11.78
C PHE A 44 2.99 -1.03 -12.24
N GLY A 45 2.87 0.29 -12.16
CA GLY A 45 3.94 1.22 -12.53
C GLY A 45 4.79 1.66 -11.34
N THR A 46 5.58 2.73 -11.51
CA THR A 46 6.43 3.31 -10.43
C THR A 46 5.63 3.81 -9.22
N SER A 47 4.35 4.15 -9.43
CA SER A 47 3.40 4.50 -8.36
C SER A 47 2.54 3.33 -7.91
N GLY A 48 2.92 2.10 -8.26
CA GLY A 48 2.14 0.88 -8.04
C GLY A 48 0.95 0.75 -8.98
N HIS A 49 -0.05 0.00 -8.52
CA HIS A 49 -1.34 -0.17 -9.18
C HIS A 49 -2.41 0.69 -8.52
N ARG A 50 -3.26 1.32 -9.33
CA ARG A 50 -4.40 2.15 -8.89
C ARG A 50 -5.61 1.85 -9.74
N GLY A 51 -6.78 2.03 -9.15
CA GLY A 51 -8.07 1.87 -9.83
C GLY A 51 -9.22 2.11 -8.88
N THR A 52 -10.42 1.70 -9.28
CA THR A 52 -11.63 1.74 -8.48
C THR A 52 -12.33 0.39 -8.56
N SER A 53 -12.96 -0.03 -7.47
CA SER A 53 -13.67 -1.31 -7.44
C SER A 53 -14.91 -1.32 -8.34
N PHE A 54 -15.52 -0.17 -8.61
CA PHE A 54 -16.69 -0.04 -9.48
C PHE A 54 -16.41 -0.41 -10.94
N GLU A 55 -15.17 -0.21 -11.39
CA GLU A 55 -14.77 -0.47 -12.78
C GLU A 55 -14.05 -1.81 -12.92
N GLY A 56 -13.90 -2.56 -11.83
CA GLY A 56 -13.11 -3.80 -11.83
C GLY A 56 -11.61 -3.56 -11.96
N SER A 57 -11.11 -2.36 -11.60
CA SER A 57 -9.70 -2.00 -11.73
C SER A 57 -8.96 -1.90 -10.40
N PHE A 58 -9.65 -2.14 -9.27
CA PHE A 58 -9.06 -2.32 -7.94
C PHE A 58 -10.02 -3.09 -7.01
N ASN A 59 -9.81 -4.40 -6.90
CA ASN A 59 -10.67 -5.36 -6.19
C ASN A 59 -9.79 -6.38 -5.47
N ALA A 60 -10.36 -7.19 -4.59
CA ALA A 60 -9.61 -8.19 -3.79
C ALA A 60 -8.65 -9.03 -4.62
N TRP A 61 -9.07 -9.46 -5.81
CA TRP A 61 -8.27 -10.26 -6.73
C TRP A 61 -6.94 -9.60 -7.14
N HIS A 62 -6.95 -8.28 -7.37
CA HIS A 62 -5.74 -7.54 -7.73
C HIS A 62 -4.74 -7.55 -6.57
N VAL A 63 -5.23 -7.26 -5.36
CA VAL A 63 -4.40 -7.18 -4.15
C VAL A 63 -3.80 -8.55 -3.81
N LEU A 64 -4.59 -9.61 -3.89
CA LEU A 64 -4.15 -10.99 -3.69
C LEU A 64 -3.05 -11.37 -4.69
N ALA A 65 -3.26 -11.10 -5.98
CA ALA A 65 -2.30 -11.39 -7.03
C ALA A 65 -0.99 -10.59 -6.89
N ILE A 66 -1.09 -9.28 -6.65
CA ILE A 66 0.08 -8.40 -6.47
C ILE A 66 0.87 -8.83 -5.23
N THR A 67 0.20 -9.12 -4.12
CA THR A 67 0.89 -9.50 -2.88
C THR A 67 1.61 -10.84 -3.04
N GLN A 68 0.99 -11.82 -3.71
CA GLN A 68 1.63 -13.11 -4.01
C GLN A 68 2.85 -12.92 -4.92
N ALA A 69 2.72 -12.11 -5.99
CA ALA A 69 3.84 -11.77 -6.86
C ALA A 69 4.98 -11.13 -6.06
N LEU A 70 4.69 -10.18 -5.16
CA LEU A 70 5.72 -9.58 -4.30
C LEU A 70 6.39 -10.60 -3.36
N CYS A 71 5.64 -11.56 -2.79
CA CYS A 71 6.24 -12.63 -1.99
C CYS A 71 7.25 -13.46 -2.81
N GLU A 72 6.89 -13.79 -4.04
CA GLU A 72 7.75 -14.53 -4.98
C GLU A 72 8.96 -13.71 -5.43
N TYR A 73 8.77 -12.42 -5.74
CA TYR A 73 9.85 -11.49 -6.07
C TYR A 73 10.88 -11.42 -4.94
N ARG A 74 10.42 -11.19 -3.70
CA ARG A 74 11.28 -11.11 -2.51
C ARG A 74 12.09 -12.38 -2.35
N THR A 75 11.46 -13.54 -2.49
CA THR A 75 12.13 -14.84 -2.41
C THR A 75 13.20 -14.98 -3.50
N GLY A 76 12.86 -14.64 -4.75
CA GLY A 76 13.79 -14.72 -5.89
C GLY A 76 14.95 -13.73 -5.82
N LYS A 77 14.81 -12.64 -5.05
CA LYS A 77 15.87 -11.64 -4.82
C LYS A 77 16.61 -11.81 -3.50
N GLY A 78 16.26 -12.80 -2.68
CA GLY A 78 16.86 -12.97 -1.36
C GLY A 78 16.56 -11.83 -0.38
N ILE A 79 15.39 -11.20 -0.50
CA ILE A 79 14.88 -10.20 0.45
C ILE A 79 14.15 -10.96 1.57
N ASP A 80 14.89 -11.29 2.61
CA ASP A 80 14.49 -12.19 3.70
C ASP A 80 14.27 -11.47 5.05
N GLY A 81 14.36 -10.14 5.08
CA GLY A 81 13.99 -9.33 6.23
C GLY A 81 12.47 -9.08 6.33
N PRO A 82 12.04 -8.21 7.27
CA PRO A 82 10.65 -7.88 7.45
C PRO A 82 10.11 -6.96 6.35
N LEU A 83 8.81 -7.08 6.08
CA LEU A 83 8.07 -6.18 5.21
C LEU A 83 7.27 -5.18 6.07
N PHE A 84 7.54 -3.90 5.91
CA PHE A 84 6.76 -2.82 6.53
C PHE A 84 5.56 -2.47 5.66
N ILE A 85 4.35 -2.54 6.22
CA ILE A 85 3.13 -2.23 5.48
C ILE A 85 2.40 -1.03 6.09
N GLY A 86 2.19 0.00 5.27
CA GLY A 86 1.50 1.23 5.64
C GLY A 86 0.22 1.43 4.85
N VAL A 87 -0.77 2.07 5.47
CA VAL A 87 -2.13 2.24 4.91
C VAL A 87 -2.56 3.70 5.07
N ASP A 88 -3.18 4.29 4.06
CA ASP A 88 -3.82 5.61 4.16
C ASP A 88 -5.32 5.53 4.52
N THR A 89 -6.00 6.67 4.42
CA THR A 89 -7.39 6.85 4.82
C THR A 89 -8.42 6.54 3.73
N HIS A 90 -8.04 6.04 2.55
CA HIS A 90 -9.01 5.69 1.51
C HIS A 90 -9.84 4.46 1.91
N ALA A 91 -11.10 4.43 1.49
CA ALA A 91 -12.02 3.35 1.84
C ALA A 91 -11.51 1.97 1.41
N LEU A 92 -10.91 1.88 0.21
CA LEU A 92 -10.37 0.64 -0.34
C LEU A 92 -9.04 0.22 0.30
N SER A 93 -8.38 1.09 1.08
CA SER A 93 -7.07 0.78 1.66
C SER A 93 -7.16 -0.22 2.80
N LYS A 94 -8.23 -0.18 3.60
CA LYS A 94 -8.44 -1.15 4.69
C LYS A 94 -8.67 -2.59 4.21
N PRO A 95 -9.59 -2.88 3.26
CA PRO A 95 -9.75 -4.24 2.77
C PRO A 95 -8.52 -4.71 1.97
N ALA A 96 -7.84 -3.82 1.24
CA ALA A 96 -6.56 -4.15 0.60
C ALA A 96 -5.46 -4.53 1.60
N PHE A 97 -5.41 -3.85 2.75
CA PHE A 97 -4.51 -4.25 3.84
C PHE A 97 -4.83 -5.65 4.37
N ASP A 98 -6.12 -5.95 4.55
CA ASP A 98 -6.54 -7.25 5.08
C ASP A 98 -6.16 -8.39 4.12
N ASP A 99 -6.45 -8.25 2.81
CA ASP A 99 -6.09 -9.25 1.80
C ASP A 99 -4.56 -9.41 1.67
N ALA A 100 -3.81 -8.31 1.73
CA ALA A 100 -2.35 -8.37 1.68
C ALA A 100 -1.78 -9.12 2.90
N LEU A 101 -2.29 -8.82 4.11
CA LEU A 101 -1.82 -9.47 5.34
C LEU A 101 -2.07 -10.98 5.32
N GLU A 102 -3.20 -11.43 4.77
CA GLU A 102 -3.51 -12.84 4.63
C GLU A 102 -2.52 -13.58 3.72
N VAL A 103 -2.13 -12.97 2.60
CA VAL A 103 -1.15 -13.55 1.66
C VAL A 103 0.26 -13.50 2.23
N LEU A 104 0.65 -12.39 2.85
CA LEU A 104 1.97 -12.24 3.50
C LEU A 104 2.16 -13.29 4.60
N ALA A 105 1.19 -13.44 5.49
CA ALA A 105 1.23 -14.44 6.56
C ALA A 105 1.26 -15.88 6.00
N ALA A 106 0.47 -16.17 4.96
CA ALA A 106 0.48 -17.49 4.30
C ALA A 106 1.78 -17.81 3.57
N ASN A 107 2.56 -16.80 3.17
CA ASN A 107 3.90 -16.96 2.63
C ASN A 107 4.99 -16.90 3.71
N GLY A 108 4.64 -16.77 5.00
CA GLY A 108 5.60 -16.74 6.11
C GLY A 108 6.41 -15.45 6.21
N VAL A 109 5.95 -14.36 5.57
CA VAL A 109 6.66 -13.08 5.57
C VAL A 109 6.52 -12.40 6.92
N GLN A 110 7.66 -12.06 7.55
CA GLN A 110 7.68 -11.22 8.75
C GLN A 110 7.12 -9.85 8.39
N THR A 111 5.94 -9.50 8.89
CA THR A 111 5.18 -8.31 8.49
C THR A 111 5.04 -7.36 9.67
N MET A 112 5.45 -6.11 9.47
CA MET A 112 5.38 -5.03 10.45
C MET A 112 4.18 -4.14 10.13
N VAL A 113 3.15 -4.20 10.96
CA VAL A 113 1.91 -3.42 10.81
C VAL A 113 1.88 -2.29 11.83
N ALA A 114 1.15 -1.21 11.55
CA ALA A 114 1.04 -0.10 12.48
C ALA A 114 0.38 -0.53 13.80
N ARG A 115 1.02 -0.17 14.92
CA ARG A 115 0.47 -0.38 16.27
C ARG A 115 -0.94 0.20 16.34
N GLY A 116 -1.88 -0.56 16.91
CA GLY A 116 -3.27 -0.09 17.09
C GLY A 116 -4.04 0.17 15.78
N GLY A 117 -3.48 -0.19 14.62
CA GLY A 117 -4.13 0.01 13.32
C GLY A 117 -4.11 1.46 12.82
N GLU A 118 -3.13 2.26 13.23
CA GLU A 118 -2.96 3.65 12.78
C GLU A 118 -2.67 3.75 11.26
N PHE A 119 -3.06 4.88 10.67
CA PHE A 119 -2.67 5.21 9.30
C PHE A 119 -1.18 5.56 9.24
N THR A 120 -0.52 5.16 8.16
CA THR A 120 0.94 5.30 8.03
C THR A 120 1.29 6.10 6.77
N PRO A 121 1.85 7.31 6.92
CA PRO A 121 2.35 8.07 5.77
C PRO A 121 3.40 7.29 4.98
N THR A 122 3.39 7.46 3.66
CA THR A 122 4.43 6.90 2.77
C THR A 122 5.87 7.11 3.27
N PRO A 123 6.28 8.33 3.72
CA PRO A 123 7.63 8.53 4.22
C PRO A 123 7.92 7.77 5.53
N ALA A 124 6.92 7.44 6.35
CA ALA A 124 7.15 6.66 7.57
C ALA A 124 7.50 5.19 7.25
N VAL A 125 6.90 4.61 6.19
CA VAL A 125 7.31 3.28 5.69
C VAL A 125 8.73 3.34 5.11
N SER A 126 9.03 4.35 4.30
CA SER A 126 10.38 4.55 3.74
C SER A 126 11.45 4.70 4.83
N HIS A 127 11.14 5.52 5.85
CA HIS A 127 11.99 5.71 7.02
C HIS A 127 12.23 4.42 7.79
N ALA A 128 11.18 3.63 8.07
CA ALA A 128 11.31 2.35 8.74
C ALA A 128 12.23 1.37 7.97
N ILE A 129 12.09 1.31 6.64
CA ILE A 129 12.96 0.50 5.77
C ILE A 129 14.42 0.99 5.87
N LEU A 130 14.66 2.29 5.73
CA LEU A 130 16.01 2.86 5.75
C LEU A 130 16.71 2.69 7.11
N VAL A 131 15.97 2.91 8.20
CA VAL A 131 16.49 2.71 9.57
C VAL A 131 16.77 1.23 9.81
N TYR A 132 15.86 0.34 9.39
CA TYR A 132 16.07 -1.09 9.51
C TYR A 132 17.24 -1.55 8.63
N ASN A 133 17.42 -1.05 7.42
CA ASN A 133 18.49 -1.55 6.54
C ASN A 133 19.86 -0.92 6.80
N ARG A 134 19.95 0.12 7.63
CA ARG A 134 21.21 0.80 7.94
C ARG A 134 22.26 -0.19 8.44
N GLY A 135 23.36 -0.31 7.69
CA GLY A 135 24.49 -1.18 8.00
C GLY A 135 24.26 -2.68 7.77
N ARG A 136 23.11 -3.09 7.22
CA ARG A 136 22.80 -4.49 6.90
C ARG A 136 23.15 -4.81 5.45
N THR A 137 23.59 -6.04 5.21
CA THR A 137 23.85 -6.59 3.86
C THR A 137 23.01 -7.83 3.52
N SER A 138 22.28 -8.36 4.51
CA SER A 138 21.36 -9.50 4.42
C SER A 138 20.22 -9.28 5.43
N GLY A 139 19.14 -10.03 5.34
CA GLY A 139 17.97 -9.79 6.18
C GLY A 139 17.33 -8.44 5.85
N LEU A 140 17.39 -7.98 4.60
CA LEU A 140 16.96 -6.62 4.25
C LEU A 140 15.44 -6.51 4.29
N ALA A 141 14.97 -5.43 4.91
CA ALA A 141 13.57 -5.04 4.91
C ALA A 141 13.17 -4.35 3.61
N ASP A 142 11.87 -4.39 3.33
CA ASP A 142 11.20 -3.70 2.25
C ASP A 142 9.80 -3.27 2.71
N GLY A 143 8.95 -2.79 1.81
CA GLY A 143 7.62 -2.37 2.23
C GLY A 143 6.56 -2.24 1.16
N ILE A 144 5.32 -2.23 1.62
CA ILE A 144 4.12 -1.97 0.84
C ILE A 144 3.47 -0.71 1.39
N VAL A 145 2.97 0.15 0.50
CA VAL A 145 2.14 1.29 0.91
C VAL A 145 0.82 1.24 0.16
N ILE A 146 -0.28 1.21 0.90
CA ILE A 146 -1.63 1.12 0.36
C ILE A 146 -2.23 2.52 0.37
N THR A 147 -2.17 3.17 -0.80
CA THR A 147 -2.67 4.52 -1.02
C THR A 147 -2.70 4.84 -2.52
N PRO A 148 -3.78 5.46 -3.02
CA PRO A 148 -3.81 6.08 -4.33
C PRO A 148 -3.35 7.56 -4.30
N SER A 149 -2.69 8.00 -3.22
CA SER A 149 -2.23 9.37 -2.98
C SER A 149 -3.40 10.36 -2.86
N HIS A 150 -3.57 11.26 -3.83
CA HIS A 150 -4.57 12.33 -3.83
C HIS A 150 -5.69 12.07 -4.85
N ASN A 151 -5.77 10.84 -5.36
CA ASN A 151 -6.86 10.42 -6.22
C ASN A 151 -8.23 10.56 -5.48
N PRO A 152 -9.35 10.57 -6.23
CA PRO A 152 -10.67 10.70 -5.63
C PRO A 152 -11.02 9.58 -4.63
N PRO A 153 -12.01 9.78 -3.74
CA PRO A 153 -12.30 8.86 -2.63
C PRO A 153 -12.71 7.43 -3.02
N ASP A 154 -13.11 7.20 -4.27
CA ASP A 154 -13.44 5.89 -4.83
C ASP A 154 -12.20 5.09 -5.27
N SER A 155 -11.03 5.72 -5.27
CA SER A 155 -9.80 5.10 -5.73
C SER A 155 -9.15 4.24 -4.64
N GLY A 156 -8.53 3.16 -5.07
CA GLY A 156 -7.60 2.34 -4.30
C GLY A 156 -6.21 2.38 -4.93
N GLY A 157 -5.17 2.11 -4.13
CA GLY A 157 -3.80 2.09 -4.63
C GLY A 157 -2.90 1.17 -3.83
N PHE A 158 -1.97 0.51 -4.51
CA PHE A 158 -1.07 -0.49 -3.94
C PHE A 158 0.31 -0.39 -4.58
N LYS A 159 1.34 -0.05 -3.79
CA LYS A 159 2.72 0.16 -4.26
C LYS A 159 3.73 -0.57 -3.40
N TYR A 160 4.91 -0.79 -3.99
CA TYR A 160 6.03 -1.47 -3.37
C TYR A 160 7.24 -0.54 -3.25
N ASN A 161 7.91 -0.61 -2.11
CA ASN A 161 9.17 0.08 -1.82
C ASN A 161 10.25 -0.99 -1.55
N PRO A 162 11.25 -1.16 -2.43
CA PRO A 162 12.34 -2.12 -2.24
C PRO A 162 13.27 -1.73 -1.08
N PRO A 163 14.36 -2.50 -0.82
CA PRO A 163 15.26 -2.26 0.32
C PRO A 163 15.94 -0.88 0.41
N HIS A 164 15.99 -0.11 -0.68
CA HIS A 164 16.47 1.27 -0.65
C HIS A 164 15.41 2.27 -0.13
N GLY A 165 14.21 1.81 0.24
CA GLY A 165 13.15 2.59 0.87
C GLY A 165 12.38 3.53 -0.07
N GLY A 166 12.82 3.69 -1.31
CA GLY A 166 12.17 4.49 -2.35
C GLY A 166 11.09 3.72 -3.12
N PRO A 167 10.41 4.36 -4.11
CA PRO A 167 9.51 3.65 -5.01
C PRO A 167 10.27 2.63 -5.85
N ALA A 168 9.62 1.50 -6.16
CA ALA A 168 10.21 0.47 -7.01
C ALA A 168 10.49 0.95 -8.44
N ASP A 169 11.64 0.53 -8.98
CA ASP A 169 12.06 0.80 -10.35
C ASP A 169 11.30 -0.07 -11.38
N ALA A 170 11.38 0.34 -12.66
CA ALA A 170 10.58 -0.23 -13.74
C ALA A 170 10.79 -1.74 -13.97
N ASP A 171 11.98 -2.26 -13.69
CA ASP A 171 12.29 -3.69 -13.79
C ASP A 171 11.53 -4.50 -12.72
N ILE A 172 11.46 -3.99 -11.49
CA ILE A 172 10.69 -4.60 -10.40
C ILE A 172 9.21 -4.51 -10.72
N THR A 173 8.73 -3.32 -11.07
CA THR A 173 7.30 -3.09 -11.29
C THR A 173 6.80 -3.87 -12.51
N GLY A 174 7.60 -3.97 -13.57
CA GLY A 174 7.31 -4.79 -14.75
C GLY A 174 7.20 -6.27 -14.41
N TRP A 175 8.16 -6.83 -13.66
CA TRP A 175 8.11 -8.22 -13.22
C TRP A 175 6.86 -8.51 -12.36
N VAL A 176 6.55 -7.63 -11.40
CA VAL A 176 5.38 -7.78 -10.52
C VAL A 176 4.09 -7.69 -11.32
N GLN A 177 4.01 -6.76 -12.28
CA GLN A 177 2.86 -6.62 -13.17
C GLN A 177 2.60 -7.89 -13.98
N GLU A 178 3.63 -8.43 -14.63
CA GLU A 178 3.53 -9.64 -15.44
C GLU A 178 3.09 -10.83 -14.59
N ARG A 179 3.73 -11.03 -13.42
CA ARG A 179 3.39 -12.15 -12.55
C ARG A 179 1.99 -12.01 -11.93
N ALA A 180 1.59 -10.83 -11.48
CA ALA A 180 0.26 -10.60 -10.93
C ALA A 180 -0.84 -10.86 -11.99
N ASN A 181 -0.63 -10.45 -13.24
CA ASN A 181 -1.59 -10.74 -14.30
C ASN A 181 -1.65 -12.23 -14.65
N ALA A 182 -0.51 -12.95 -14.65
CA ALA A 182 -0.52 -14.40 -14.83
C ALA A 182 -1.29 -15.12 -13.69
N LEU A 183 -1.18 -14.64 -12.45
CA LEU A 183 -1.95 -15.13 -11.31
C LEU A 183 -3.45 -14.87 -11.48
N LEU A 184 -3.85 -13.69 -11.98
CA LEU A 184 -5.25 -13.38 -12.30
C LEU A 184 -5.80 -14.30 -13.40
N GLU A 185 -5.07 -14.47 -14.49
CA GLU A 185 -5.43 -15.39 -15.59
C GLU A 185 -5.54 -16.84 -15.13
N GLY A 186 -4.70 -17.24 -14.17
CA GLY A 186 -4.75 -18.55 -13.52
C GLY A 186 -5.90 -18.72 -12.51
N GLY A 187 -6.72 -17.70 -12.29
CA GLY A 187 -7.82 -17.73 -11.32
C GLY A 187 -7.35 -17.80 -9.87
N LEU A 188 -6.20 -17.16 -9.56
CA LEU A 188 -5.56 -17.10 -8.24
C LEU A 188 -5.22 -18.46 -7.60
N LYS A 189 -5.20 -19.55 -8.36
CA LYS A 189 -4.94 -20.91 -7.83
C LYS A 189 -3.59 -21.06 -7.12
N GLU A 190 -2.60 -20.25 -7.51
CA GLU A 190 -1.26 -20.26 -6.92
C GLU A 190 -1.13 -19.30 -5.73
N VAL A 191 -2.13 -18.46 -5.45
CA VAL A 191 -2.09 -17.52 -4.32
C VAL A 191 -2.24 -18.29 -3.01
N LYS A 192 -1.23 -18.19 -2.15
CA LYS A 192 -1.32 -18.72 -0.79
C LYS A 192 -2.07 -17.71 0.08
N ARG A 193 -3.09 -18.17 0.78
CA ARG A 193 -3.92 -17.34 1.67
C ARG A 193 -4.28 -18.11 2.93
N MET A 194 -4.40 -17.40 4.04
CA MET A 194 -5.04 -17.89 5.27
C MET A 194 -6.11 -16.90 5.71
N ALA A 195 -6.99 -17.29 6.64
CA ALA A 195 -8.03 -16.37 7.11
C ALA A 195 -7.41 -15.18 7.88
N LEU A 196 -7.97 -13.98 7.72
CA LEU A 196 -7.49 -12.75 8.35
C LEU A 196 -7.33 -12.87 9.87
N THR A 197 -8.25 -13.57 10.53
CA THR A 197 -8.19 -13.81 11.99
C THR A 197 -6.96 -14.63 12.39
N GLN A 198 -6.50 -15.52 11.52
CA GLN A 198 -5.25 -16.27 11.68
C GLN A 198 -4.05 -15.40 11.31
N ALA A 199 -4.11 -14.67 10.19
CA ALA A 199 -3.02 -13.81 9.74
C ALA A 199 -2.66 -12.72 10.76
N ARG A 200 -3.65 -12.10 11.40
CA ARG A 200 -3.47 -11.12 12.49
C ARG A 200 -2.82 -11.69 13.74
N LYS A 201 -2.91 -13.00 13.96
CA LYS A 201 -2.34 -13.72 15.10
C LYS A 201 -1.14 -14.58 14.72
N ALA A 202 -0.73 -14.54 13.45
CA ALA A 202 0.40 -15.33 12.98
C ALA A 202 1.67 -14.85 13.68
N ALA A 203 2.57 -15.79 14.00
CA ALA A 203 3.86 -15.47 14.61
C ALA A 203 4.74 -14.57 13.73
N THR A 204 4.37 -14.41 12.46
CA THR A 204 5.02 -13.54 11.47
C THR A 204 4.47 -12.11 11.47
N THR A 205 3.37 -11.82 12.17
CA THR A 205 2.73 -10.50 12.16
C THR A 205 3.05 -9.76 13.46
N HIS A 206 3.69 -8.60 13.33
CA HIS A 206 4.20 -7.81 14.44
C HIS A 206 3.72 -6.37 14.36
N GLU A 207 3.55 -5.72 15.51
CA GLU A 207 3.29 -4.29 15.56
C GLU A 207 4.58 -3.48 15.50
N HIS A 208 4.54 -2.36 14.77
CA HIS A 208 5.59 -1.37 14.69
C HIS A 208 5.04 0.04 14.95
N ASP A 209 5.78 0.81 15.74
CA ASP A 209 5.44 2.18 16.11
C ASP A 209 5.99 3.17 15.08
N PHE A 210 5.35 3.23 13.91
CA PHE A 210 5.77 4.13 12.82
C PHE A 210 5.76 5.59 13.25
N LEU A 211 4.72 6.02 13.98
CA LEU A 211 4.55 7.40 14.43
C LEU A 211 5.67 7.80 15.38
N GLY A 212 5.86 7.03 16.46
CA GLY A 212 6.88 7.30 17.47
C GLY A 212 8.29 7.29 16.87
N ALA A 213 8.60 6.29 16.05
CA ALA A 213 9.91 6.18 15.40
C ALA A 213 10.19 7.36 14.45
N TYR A 214 9.21 7.75 13.63
CA TYR A 214 9.38 8.85 12.70
C TYR A 214 9.51 10.19 13.41
N VAL A 215 8.61 10.50 14.36
CA VAL A 215 8.60 11.78 15.09
C VAL A 215 9.87 11.95 15.93
N ALA A 216 10.35 10.88 16.57
CA ALA A 216 11.58 10.92 17.36
C ALA A 216 12.82 11.23 16.49
N ASP A 217 12.84 10.79 15.23
CA ASP A 217 13.98 10.99 14.34
C ASP A 217 13.95 12.33 13.59
N LEU A 218 12.82 13.06 13.61
CA LEU A 218 12.72 14.37 12.93
C LEU A 218 13.78 15.37 13.40
N GLY A 219 14.20 15.31 14.67
CA GLY A 219 15.25 16.19 15.21
C GLY A 219 16.63 16.01 14.57
N ASN A 220 16.86 14.88 13.88
CA ASN A 220 18.09 14.63 13.13
C ASN A 220 18.08 15.23 11.71
N VAL A 221 16.92 15.72 11.25
CA VAL A 221 16.72 16.26 9.90
C VAL A 221 16.26 17.73 9.93
N ILE A 222 15.54 18.11 10.99
CA ILE A 222 14.93 19.44 11.15
C ILE A 222 15.47 20.07 12.44
N ASP A 223 15.92 21.32 12.33
CA ASP A 223 16.28 22.14 13.49
C ASP A 223 15.03 22.68 14.18
N PHE A 224 14.56 21.96 15.19
CA PHE A 224 13.40 22.39 15.98
C PHE A 224 13.69 23.55 16.93
N ASP A 225 14.95 23.83 17.27
CA ASP A 225 15.31 24.95 18.14
C ASP A 225 15.11 26.28 17.39
N VAL A 226 15.47 26.33 16.11
CA VAL A 226 15.17 27.46 15.22
C VAL A 226 13.66 27.65 15.08
N ILE A 227 12.90 26.58 14.82
CA ILE A 227 11.43 26.68 14.70
C ILE A 227 10.80 27.19 16.01
N ARG A 228 11.23 26.66 17.16
CA ARG A 228 10.69 27.03 18.49
C ARG A 228 11.01 28.47 18.84
N SER A 229 12.23 28.93 18.57
CA SER A 229 12.68 30.29 18.90
C SER A 229 12.07 31.38 17.99
N ALA A 230 11.60 31.01 16.80
CA ALA A 230 11.03 31.94 15.82
C ALA A 230 9.64 32.50 16.21
N GLY A 231 8.98 31.98 17.25
CA GLY A 231 7.69 32.49 17.72
C GLY A 231 6.54 32.36 16.70
N LEU A 232 6.64 31.38 15.79
CA LEU A 232 5.68 31.16 14.71
C LEU A 232 4.32 30.69 15.24
N ARG A 233 3.25 31.11 14.57
CA ARG A 233 1.91 30.51 14.73
C ARG A 233 1.69 29.53 13.59
N LEU A 234 1.72 28.24 13.89
CA LEU A 234 1.60 27.16 12.92
C LEU A 234 0.16 26.62 12.88
N GLY A 235 -0.36 26.38 11.68
CA GLY A 235 -1.62 25.69 11.43
C GLY A 235 -1.38 24.53 10.47
N VAL A 236 -2.14 23.45 10.64
CA VAL A 236 -2.09 22.23 9.81
C VAL A 236 -3.50 21.90 9.35
#